data_AF-A0A4S4KR20-F1
#
_entry.id   AF-A0A4S4KR20-F1
#
_cell.length_a   1.000
_cell.length_b   1.000
_cell.length_c   1.000
_cell.angle_alpha   90.00
_cell.angle_beta   90.00
_cell.angle_gamma   90.00
#
_symmetry.space_group_name_H-M   'P 1'
#
loop_
_entity.id
_entity.type
_entity.pdbx_description
1 polymer ?
#
loop_
_entity_poly.entity_id
_entity_poly.type
_entity_poly.pdbx_seq_one_letter_code
_entity_poly.pdbx_strand_id
1 'polypeptide(L)'
;MATNNMNMDGMMLFEQPFARQVPYENYRKVFRTSQKNIEKELGALQSTANDLMKRARAGEGSPEEALKAVEGMVKRTETLKRKLIYKNASGLPTLSVTRERLEHLSTVESITSANGPEFARWADTRLDRWLVDWALRNGKEKTARSIARERGIETFFSDIRRIENALTRQSCTEALAWCSENKAALRKVKNPLEFDLRLQEFIELSRIRNLMEAIAYQKKYLIQWQDTHSAQINQAAALLAYTPATAFGPYKALEDMAARNDGIVTCPRTGERCDFENLRKVFVS
;
A
#
# COMPACT_ATOMS: atom_id res chain seq x y z
N MET A 1 20.51 44.90 18.71
CA MET A 1 21.12 43.69 18.12
C MET A 1 20.22 42.52 18.48
N ALA A 2 19.33 42.12 17.57
CA ALA A 2 18.49 40.94 17.80
C ALA A 2 19.41 39.73 17.74
N THR A 3 19.53 39.02 18.86
CA THR A 3 20.15 37.69 18.91
C THR A 3 19.48 36.86 17.84
N ASN A 4 20.26 36.49 16.81
CA ASN A 4 19.89 35.54 15.78
C ASN A 4 19.80 34.16 16.44
N ASN A 5 18.85 33.99 17.37
CA ASN A 5 18.51 32.70 17.92
C ASN A 5 18.02 31.92 16.72
N MET A 6 18.82 30.93 16.30
CA MET A 6 18.41 29.99 15.26
C MET A 6 16.98 29.58 15.58
N ASN A 7 16.09 29.68 14.59
CA ASN A 7 14.72 29.21 14.75
C ASN A 7 14.74 27.68 14.81
N MET A 8 15.21 27.17 15.95
CA MET A 8 15.52 25.78 16.23
C MET A 8 14.24 24.96 16.19
N ASP A 9 13.14 25.53 16.66
CA ASP A 9 11.80 24.96 16.57
C ASP A 9 11.35 24.80 15.11
N GLY A 10 11.56 25.82 14.27
CA GLY A 10 11.30 25.72 12.84
C GLY A 10 12.17 24.67 12.15
N MET A 11 13.45 24.58 12.53
CA MET A 11 14.37 23.56 12.00
C MET A 11 13.93 22.14 12.40
N MET A 12 13.57 21.95 13.67
CA MET A 12 13.07 20.70 14.23
C MET A 12 11.73 20.28 13.61
N LEU A 13 10.84 21.23 13.29
CA LEU A 13 9.57 20.95 12.65
C LEU A 13 9.75 20.35 11.25
N PHE A 14 10.66 20.89 10.44
CA PHE A 14 10.96 20.32 9.13
C PHE A 14 11.68 18.98 9.23
N GLU A 15 12.37 18.69 10.32
CA GLU A 15 13.08 17.42 10.56
C GLU A 15 12.14 16.30 11.06
N GLN A 16 10.99 16.67 11.63
CA GLN A 16 10.03 15.76 12.23
C GLN A 16 9.49 14.67 11.26
N PRO A 17 9.12 14.98 9.99
CA PRO A 17 8.72 13.96 9.03
C PRO A 17 9.84 12.95 8.72
N PHE A 18 11.08 13.42 8.67
CA PHE A 18 12.23 12.62 8.27
C PHE A 18 12.77 11.72 9.39
N ALA A 19 12.67 12.15 10.64
CA ALA A 19 13.07 11.35 11.80
C ALA A 19 11.94 10.42 12.27
N ARG A 20 10.69 10.89 12.26
CA ARG A 20 9.56 10.19 12.89
C ARG A 20 8.68 9.41 11.93
N GLN A 21 8.50 9.88 10.69
CA GLN A 21 7.37 9.41 9.88
C GLN A 21 7.65 8.16 9.06
N VAL A 22 8.90 7.91 8.65
CA VAL A 22 9.24 6.73 7.83
C VAL A 22 10.12 5.72 8.59
N PRO A 23 11.29 6.07 9.17
CA PRO A 23 12.15 5.09 9.82
C PRO A 23 11.57 4.57 11.13
N TYR A 24 11.08 5.48 11.98
CA TYR A 24 10.47 5.11 13.27
C TYR A 24 9.17 4.33 13.09
N GLU A 25 8.31 4.69 12.14
CA GLU A 25 7.09 3.91 11.85
C GLU A 25 7.41 2.52 11.29
N ASN A 26 8.41 2.40 10.41
CA ASN A 26 8.86 1.10 9.89
C ASN A 26 9.42 0.22 11.03
N TYR A 27 10.27 0.77 11.89
CA TYR A 27 10.78 0.06 13.05
C TYR A 27 9.65 -0.32 14.03
N ARG A 28 8.73 0.61 14.31
CA ARG A 28 7.58 0.38 15.20
C ARG A 28 6.68 -0.74 14.68
N LYS A 29 6.48 -0.83 13.36
CA LYS A 29 5.76 -1.95 12.72
C LYS A 29 6.48 -3.27 12.96
N VAL A 30 7.78 -3.34 12.66
CA VAL A 30 8.61 -4.55 12.89
C VAL A 30 8.59 -4.96 14.36
N PHE A 31 8.70 -4.00 15.27
CA PHE A 31 8.66 -4.23 16.72
C PHE A 31 7.30 -4.78 17.17
N ARG A 32 6.19 -4.14 16.77
CA ARG A 32 4.84 -4.59 17.13
C ARG A 32 4.53 -5.99 16.60
N THR A 33 4.93 -6.30 15.37
CA THR A 33 4.78 -7.64 14.81
C THR A 33 5.61 -8.67 15.59
N SER A 34 6.84 -8.30 15.98
CA SER A 34 7.71 -9.16 16.78
C SER A 34 7.12 -9.40 18.18
N GLN A 35 6.63 -8.36 18.85
CA GLN A 35 5.93 -8.46 20.13
C GLN A 35 4.72 -9.38 20.04
N LYS A 36 3.86 -9.21 19.03
CA LYS A 36 2.68 -10.07 18.82
C LYS A 36 3.07 -11.53 18.61
N ASN A 37 4.16 -11.79 17.90
CA ASN A 37 4.66 -13.15 17.70
C ASN A 37 5.19 -13.76 19.00
N ILE A 38 5.91 -12.97 19.82
CA ILE A 38 6.38 -13.40 21.14
C ILE A 38 5.18 -13.72 22.04
N GLU A 39 4.21 -12.81 22.17
CA GLU A 39 3.03 -13.00 23.03
C GLU A 39 2.21 -14.22 22.61
N LYS A 40 2.03 -14.45 21.30
CA LYS A 40 1.31 -15.60 20.76
C LYS A 40 2.01 -16.93 21.09
N GLU A 41 3.31 -17.02 20.81
CA GLU A 41 4.07 -18.27 21.03
C GLU A 41 4.26 -18.53 22.53
N LEU A 42 4.48 -17.48 23.34
CA LEU A 42 4.61 -17.61 24.79
C LEU A 42 3.28 -18.05 25.43
N GLY A 43 2.15 -17.51 24.96
CA GLY A 43 0.82 -17.98 25.37
C GLY A 43 0.56 -19.44 25.00
N ALA A 44 0.97 -19.87 23.79
CA ALA A 44 0.84 -21.26 23.36
C ALA A 44 1.78 -22.21 24.14
N LEU A 45 2.99 -21.77 24.49
CA LEU A 45 3.92 -22.52 25.33
C LEU A 45 3.38 -22.67 26.76
N GLN A 46 2.80 -21.59 27.30
CA GLN A 46 2.23 -21.57 28.64
C GLN A 46 0.99 -22.48 28.74
N SER A 47 0.15 -22.53 27.70
CA SER A 47 -0.96 -23.48 27.64
C SER A 47 -0.47 -24.94 27.58
N THR A 48 0.50 -25.24 26.72
CA THR A 48 1.07 -26.60 26.64
C THR A 48 1.77 -27.02 27.92
N ALA A 49 2.45 -26.10 28.60
CA ALA A 49 3.09 -26.36 29.89
C ALA A 49 2.06 -26.63 30.99
N ASN A 50 0.97 -25.84 31.03
CA ASN A 50 -0.11 -26.04 31.98
C ASN A 50 -0.84 -27.36 31.77
N ASP A 51 -1.04 -27.78 30.51
CA ASP A 51 -1.66 -29.06 30.19
C ASP A 51 -0.76 -30.24 30.58
N LEU A 52 0.57 -30.13 30.38
CA LEU A 52 1.52 -31.13 30.90
C LEU A 52 1.50 -31.19 32.42
N MET A 53 1.50 -30.05 33.11
CA MET A 53 1.44 -30.01 34.57
C MET A 53 0.16 -30.65 35.11
N LYS A 54 -0.98 -30.45 34.43
CA LYS A 54 -2.26 -31.09 34.80
C LYS A 54 -2.21 -32.61 34.60
N ARG A 55 -1.72 -33.07 33.44
CA ARG A 55 -1.57 -34.50 33.14
C ARG A 55 -0.60 -35.20 34.09
N ALA A 56 0.52 -34.55 34.40
CA ALA A 56 1.48 -35.05 35.39
C ALA A 56 0.88 -35.14 36.79
N ARG A 57 0.05 -34.18 37.21
CA ARG A 57 -0.67 -34.23 38.50
C ARG A 57 -1.77 -35.29 38.54
N ALA A 58 -2.39 -35.59 37.41
CA ALA A 58 -3.44 -36.60 37.29
C ALA A 58 -2.90 -38.05 37.22
N GLY A 59 -1.58 -38.23 37.08
CA GLY A 59 -0.98 -39.56 36.89
C GLY A 59 -1.27 -40.19 35.52
N GLU A 60 -1.99 -39.48 34.64
CA GLU A 60 -2.30 -39.87 33.26
C GLU A 60 -1.30 -39.23 32.31
N GLY A 61 -0.19 -39.93 32.05
CA GLY A 61 0.76 -39.52 31.02
C GLY A 61 1.89 -40.51 30.88
N SER A 62 2.08 -41.07 29.68
CA SER A 62 3.29 -41.85 29.40
C SER A 62 4.49 -40.89 29.43
N PRO A 63 5.65 -41.31 29.99
CA PRO A 63 6.85 -40.49 29.99
C PRO A 63 7.28 -40.12 28.57
N GLU A 64 6.96 -40.95 27.59
CA GLU A 64 7.27 -40.76 26.17
C GLU A 64 6.42 -39.66 25.51
N GLU A 65 5.14 -39.53 25.88
CA GLU A 65 4.28 -38.43 25.43
C GLU A 65 4.68 -37.09 26.05
N ALA A 66 5.11 -37.10 27.31
CA ALA A 66 5.65 -35.91 27.97
C ALA A 66 6.96 -35.45 27.30
N LEU A 67 7.85 -36.39 26.95
CA LEU A 67 9.10 -36.10 26.25
C LEU A 67 8.83 -35.49 24.87
N LYS A 68 7.92 -36.08 24.09
CA LYS A 68 7.50 -35.57 22.77
C LYS A 68 6.90 -34.17 22.84
N ALA A 69 6.15 -33.86 23.90
CA ALA A 69 5.58 -32.53 24.09
C ALA A 69 6.64 -31.49 24.47
N VAL A 70 7.62 -31.85 25.31
CA VAL A 70 8.78 -31.00 25.62
C VAL A 70 9.62 -30.74 24.37
N GLU A 71 9.90 -31.77 23.56
CA GLU A 71 10.57 -31.60 22.25
C GLU A 71 9.80 -30.67 21.32
N GLY A 72 8.47 -30.78 21.30
CA GLY A 72 7.59 -29.87 20.56
C GLY A 72 7.71 -28.42 21.03
N MET A 73 7.80 -28.19 22.35
CA MET A 73 8.02 -26.87 22.94
C MET A 73 9.40 -26.31 22.59
N VAL A 74 10.44 -27.15 22.62
CA VAL A 74 11.81 -26.78 22.20
C VAL A 74 11.80 -26.36 20.73
N LYS A 75 11.21 -27.16 19.84
CA LYS A 75 11.14 -26.85 18.40
C LYS A 75 10.38 -25.55 18.11
N ARG A 76 9.30 -25.27 18.85
CA ARG A 76 8.56 -23.99 18.75
C ARG A 76 9.43 -22.81 19.17
N THR A 77 10.15 -22.96 20.29
CA THR A 77 11.05 -21.92 20.82
C THR A 77 12.22 -21.65 19.87
N GLU A 78 12.82 -22.69 19.28
CA GLU A 78 13.86 -22.53 18.25
C GLU A 78 13.34 -21.83 16.99
N THR A 79 12.13 -22.18 16.57
CA THR A 79 11.49 -21.53 15.41
C THR A 79 11.21 -20.05 15.69
N LEU A 80 10.72 -19.72 16.88
CA LEU A 80 10.55 -18.34 17.32
C LEU A 80 11.88 -17.58 17.33
N LYS A 81 12.94 -18.19 17.90
CA LYS A 81 14.29 -17.61 17.91
C LYS A 81 14.77 -17.27 16.49
N ARG A 82 14.65 -18.21 15.53
CA ARG A 82 15.02 -17.96 14.13
C ARG A 82 14.23 -16.81 13.51
N LYS A 83 12.91 -16.78 13.73
CA LYS A 83 12.04 -15.70 13.24
C LYS A 83 12.40 -14.34 13.86
N LEU A 84 12.73 -14.30 15.15
CA LEU A 84 13.09 -13.07 15.86
C LEU A 84 14.44 -12.51 15.37
N ILE A 85 15.44 -13.38 15.19
CA ILE A 85 16.74 -12.97 14.66
C ILE A 85 16.58 -12.35 13.27
N TYR A 86 15.81 -12.98 12.39
CA TYR A 86 15.54 -12.45 11.05
C TYR A 86 14.86 -11.07 11.09
N LYS A 87 13.82 -10.92 11.92
CA LYS A 87 13.10 -9.64 12.06
C LYS A 87 13.95 -8.56 12.71
N ASN A 88 14.78 -8.91 13.68
CA ASN A 88 15.69 -7.97 14.31
C ASN A 88 16.81 -7.53 13.34
N ALA A 89 17.37 -8.45 12.56
CA ALA A 89 18.35 -8.14 11.51
C ALA A 89 17.78 -7.16 10.47
N SER A 90 16.49 -7.27 10.12
CA SER A 90 15.84 -6.30 9.23
C SER A 90 15.59 -4.92 9.88
N GLY A 91 15.54 -4.84 11.22
CA GLY A 91 15.31 -3.59 11.95
C GLY A 91 16.60 -2.82 12.30
N LEU A 92 17.74 -3.50 12.39
CA LEU A 92 19.03 -2.90 12.76
C LEU A 92 19.49 -1.78 11.81
N PRO A 93 19.42 -1.92 10.47
CA PRO A 93 19.79 -0.83 9.55
C PRO A 93 18.91 0.41 9.71
N THR A 94 17.60 0.20 9.92
CA THR A 94 16.67 1.32 10.16
C THR A 94 16.98 2.03 11.48
N LEU A 95 17.40 1.28 12.51
CA LEU A 95 17.82 1.84 13.80
C LEU A 95 19.15 2.58 13.72
N SER A 96 20.16 2.06 13.01
CA SER A 96 21.45 2.74 12.86
C SER A 96 21.27 4.08 12.18
N VAL A 97 20.50 4.13 11.09
CA VAL A 97 20.19 5.38 10.39
C VAL A 97 19.37 6.34 11.25
N THR A 98 18.43 5.83 12.05
CA THR A 98 17.67 6.69 12.97
C THR A 98 18.59 7.25 14.07
N ARG A 99 19.54 6.46 14.57
CA ARG A 99 20.52 6.90 15.57
C ARG A 99 21.47 7.94 15.00
N GLU A 100 22.09 7.70 13.85
CA GLU A 100 22.96 8.65 13.16
C GLU A 100 22.25 9.98 12.90
N ARG A 101 20.95 9.93 12.57
CA ARG A 101 20.12 11.13 12.42
C ARG A 101 19.89 11.87 13.72
N LEU A 102 19.62 11.16 14.82
CA LEU A 102 19.44 11.78 16.12
C LEU A 102 20.75 12.40 16.62
N GLU A 103 21.88 11.75 16.38
CA GLU A 103 23.21 12.28 16.67
C GLU A 103 23.47 13.55 15.85
N HIS A 104 23.20 13.55 14.54
CA HIS A 104 23.29 14.73 13.68
C HIS A 104 22.31 15.87 14.03
N LEU A 105 21.19 15.56 14.67
CA LEU A 105 20.28 16.59 15.21
C LEU A 105 20.80 17.12 16.55
N SER A 106 21.35 16.24 17.40
CA SER A 106 21.95 16.65 18.67
C SER A 106 23.17 17.56 18.49
N THR A 107 23.91 17.43 17.38
CA THR A 107 25.01 18.34 17.06
C THR A 107 24.53 19.77 16.80
N VAL A 108 23.27 19.97 16.39
CA VAL A 108 22.67 21.32 16.23
C VAL A 108 22.47 21.98 17.57
N GLU A 109 22.10 21.20 18.58
CA GLU A 109 21.92 21.72 19.95
C GLU A 109 23.24 22.23 20.54
N SER A 110 24.37 21.70 20.09
CA SER A 110 25.71 22.18 20.48
C SER A 110 26.23 23.36 19.66
N ILE A 111 25.66 23.67 18.49
CA ILE A 111 26.18 24.75 17.63
C ILE A 111 25.61 26.10 18.07
N THR A 112 26.46 26.96 18.64
CA THR A 112 26.08 28.26 19.19
C THR A 112 26.04 29.41 18.16
N SER A 113 26.64 29.22 16.97
CA SER A 113 26.77 30.29 15.95
C SER A 113 26.23 29.88 14.58
N ALA A 114 25.29 30.67 14.05
CA ALA A 114 24.65 30.45 12.75
C ALA A 114 25.58 30.66 11.55
N ASN A 115 26.76 31.27 11.76
CA ASN A 115 27.72 31.60 10.71
C ASN A 115 28.98 30.72 10.75
N GLY A 116 28.99 29.66 11.56
CA GLY A 116 30.12 28.73 11.63
C GLY A 116 30.20 27.81 10.40
N PRO A 117 31.40 27.42 9.96
CA PRO A 117 31.57 26.43 8.88
C PRO A 117 30.98 25.05 9.24
N GLU A 118 30.84 24.77 10.53
CA GLU A 118 30.19 23.57 11.07
C GLU A 118 28.68 23.57 10.81
N PHE A 119 28.02 24.74 10.96
CA PHE A 119 26.61 24.91 10.59
C PHE A 119 26.41 24.77 9.07
N ALA A 120 27.33 25.29 8.26
CA ALA A 120 27.25 25.17 6.80
C ALA A 120 27.31 23.70 6.35
N ARG A 121 28.25 22.91 6.90
CA ARG A 121 28.34 21.47 6.61
C ARG A 121 27.09 20.70 7.04
N TRP A 122 26.54 21.06 8.20
CA TRP A 122 25.29 20.48 8.70
C TRP A 122 24.08 20.87 7.82
N ALA A 123 24.04 22.11 7.33
CA ALA A 123 22.99 22.59 6.44
C ALA A 123 23.07 21.92 5.07
N ASP A 124 24.28 21.65 4.56
CA ASP A 124 24.51 20.94 3.31
C ASP A 124 24.03 19.49 3.38
N THR A 125 24.37 18.74 4.43
CA THR A 125 23.89 17.35 4.61
C THR A 125 22.36 17.30 4.74
N ARG A 126 21.76 18.30 5.41
CA ARG A 126 20.31 18.45 5.50
C ARG A 126 19.67 18.74 4.15
N LEU A 127 20.26 19.67 3.38
CA LEU A 127 19.79 20.02 2.04
C LEU A 127 19.88 18.82 1.09
N ASP A 128 20.99 18.09 1.09
CA ASP A 128 21.18 16.87 0.30
C ASP A 128 20.07 15.86 0.60
N ARG A 129 19.71 15.70 1.88
CA ARG A 129 18.62 14.79 2.29
C ARG A 129 17.26 15.27 1.82
N TRP A 130 16.99 16.57 1.87
CA TRP A 130 15.75 17.15 1.33
C TRP A 130 15.68 17.00 -0.18
N LEU A 131 16.79 17.19 -0.89
CA LEU A 131 16.87 16.96 -2.34
C LEU A 131 16.57 15.51 -2.68
N VAL A 132 17.10 14.55 -1.91
CA VAL A 132 16.79 13.12 -2.07
C VAL A 132 15.30 12.85 -1.86
N ASP A 133 14.71 13.33 -0.76
CA ASP A 133 13.28 13.10 -0.48
C ASP A 133 12.37 13.79 -1.51
N TRP A 134 12.66 15.04 -1.87
CA TRP A 134 11.95 15.75 -2.92
C TRP A 134 12.02 15.01 -4.25
N ALA A 135 13.21 14.54 -4.63
CA ALA A 135 13.40 13.77 -5.85
C ALA A 135 12.64 12.45 -5.82
N LEU A 136 12.58 11.76 -4.67
CA LEU A 136 11.80 10.53 -4.51
C LEU A 136 10.29 10.78 -4.63
N ARG A 137 9.77 11.85 -4.00
CA ARG A 137 8.35 12.22 -4.11
C ARG A 137 7.92 12.63 -5.51
N ASN A 138 8.84 13.19 -6.29
CA ASN A 138 8.59 13.60 -7.69
C ASN A 138 8.94 12.48 -8.71
N GLY A 139 9.25 11.27 -8.25
CA GLY A 139 9.59 10.14 -9.13
C GLY A 139 10.94 10.25 -9.85
N LYS A 140 11.80 11.20 -9.48
CA LYS A 140 13.15 11.44 -10.04
C LYS A 140 14.20 10.55 -9.37
N GLU A 141 14.02 9.26 -9.53
CA GLU A 141 14.73 8.19 -8.84
C GLU A 141 16.23 8.11 -9.17
N LYS A 142 16.62 8.33 -10.43
CA LYS A 142 18.02 8.28 -10.86
C LYS A 142 18.85 9.35 -10.16
N THR A 143 18.29 10.56 -10.05
CA THR A 143 18.89 11.69 -9.34
C THR A 143 18.98 11.43 -7.84
N ALA A 144 17.88 10.96 -7.23
CA ALA A 144 17.86 10.60 -5.81
C ALA A 144 18.92 9.54 -5.48
N ARG A 145 19.07 8.51 -6.32
CA ARG A 145 20.09 7.47 -6.15
C ARG A 145 21.52 7.99 -6.30
N SER A 146 21.74 8.91 -7.23
CA SER A 146 23.07 9.50 -7.43
C SER A 146 23.50 10.25 -6.17
N ILE A 147 22.62 11.12 -5.67
CA ILE A 147 22.87 11.92 -4.45
C ILE A 147 23.00 11.00 -3.22
N ALA A 148 22.14 9.99 -3.10
CA ALA A 148 22.20 9.00 -2.03
C ALA A 148 23.52 8.22 -2.01
N ARG A 149 24.05 7.81 -3.17
CA ARG A 149 25.34 7.12 -3.27
C ARG A 149 26.52 8.02 -2.95
N GLU A 150 26.46 9.27 -3.40
CA GLU A 150 27.53 10.25 -3.20
C GLU A 150 27.64 10.72 -1.75
N ARG A 151 26.50 10.81 -1.04
CA ARG A 151 26.42 11.32 0.34
C ARG A 151 26.11 10.27 1.40
N GLY A 152 25.94 9.00 1.01
CA GLY A 152 25.66 7.88 1.92
C GLY A 152 24.27 7.92 2.57
N ILE A 153 23.28 8.56 1.93
CA ILE A 153 21.94 8.74 2.50
C ILE A 153 21.03 7.57 2.10
N GLU A 154 20.49 6.84 3.07
CA GLU A 154 19.53 5.75 2.78
C GLU A 154 18.17 6.25 2.26
N THR A 155 17.66 5.56 1.23
CA THR A 155 16.37 5.85 0.60
C THR A 155 15.27 4.93 1.12
N PHE A 156 14.27 5.47 1.82
CA PHE A 156 13.17 4.70 2.41
C PHE A 156 11.89 4.60 1.53
N PHE A 157 11.92 5.11 0.29
CA PHE A 157 10.77 5.12 -0.63
C PHE A 157 10.69 3.89 -1.57
N SER A 158 11.50 2.85 -1.33
CA SER A 158 11.52 1.65 -2.17
C SER A 158 10.15 0.95 -2.26
N ASP A 159 9.39 0.93 -1.16
CA ASP A 159 8.10 0.23 -1.10
C ASP A 159 7.00 0.98 -1.86
N ILE A 160 6.95 2.31 -1.72
CA ILE A 160 6.02 3.15 -2.49
C ILE A 160 6.33 3.03 -3.98
N ARG A 161 7.61 2.99 -4.34
CA ARG A 161 8.05 2.83 -5.73
C ARG A 161 7.70 1.46 -6.31
N ARG A 162 7.83 0.39 -5.52
CA ARG A 162 7.39 -0.95 -5.90
C ARG A 162 5.89 -0.92 -6.25
N ILE A 163 5.09 -0.28 -5.42
CA ILE A 163 3.66 -0.09 -5.66
C ILE A 163 3.39 0.76 -6.91
N GLU A 164 4.06 1.90 -7.10
CA GLU A 164 3.92 2.74 -8.31
C GLU A 164 4.23 1.98 -9.60
N ASN A 165 5.32 1.21 -9.59
CA ASN A 165 5.70 0.39 -10.74
C ASN A 165 4.68 -0.73 -10.99
N ALA A 166 4.15 -1.34 -9.94
CA ALA A 166 3.09 -2.33 -10.05
C ALA A 166 1.80 -1.73 -10.64
N LEU A 167 1.40 -0.55 -10.17
CA LEU A 167 0.24 0.18 -10.68
C LEU A 167 0.42 0.57 -12.15
N THR A 168 1.62 0.99 -12.56
CA THR A 168 1.95 1.27 -13.96
C THR A 168 1.81 0.02 -14.84
N ARG A 169 2.09 -1.16 -14.29
CA ARG A 169 1.92 -2.46 -14.94
C ARG A 169 0.50 -3.04 -14.80
N GLN A 170 -0.47 -2.22 -14.37
CA GLN A 170 -1.86 -2.64 -14.11
C GLN A 170 -1.99 -3.75 -13.07
N SER A 171 -0.99 -3.93 -12.21
CA SER A 171 -1.02 -4.89 -11.10
C SER A 171 -1.38 -4.17 -9.81
N CYS A 172 -2.57 -4.43 -9.29
CA CYS A 172 -3.05 -3.85 -8.04
C CYS A 172 -2.73 -4.73 -6.81
N THR A 173 -2.18 -5.92 -7.00
CA THR A 173 -1.92 -6.88 -5.91
C THR A 173 -0.97 -6.34 -4.85
N GLU A 174 0.11 -5.67 -5.26
CA GLU A 174 1.09 -5.06 -4.35
C GLU A 174 0.52 -3.85 -3.61
N ALA A 175 -0.28 -3.03 -4.32
CA ALA A 175 -0.96 -1.89 -3.73
C ALA A 175 -1.99 -2.33 -2.68
N LEU A 176 -2.71 -3.42 -2.94
CA LEU A 176 -3.68 -3.99 -2.01
C LEU A 176 -3.04 -4.66 -0.81
N ALA A 177 -1.89 -5.32 -0.99
CA ALA A 177 -1.08 -5.81 0.12
C ALA A 177 -0.71 -4.64 1.05
N TRP A 178 -0.22 -3.53 0.48
CA TRP A 178 0.09 -2.32 1.25
C TRP A 178 -1.14 -1.72 1.94
N CYS A 179 -2.29 -1.67 1.28
CA CYS A 179 -3.55 -1.23 1.91
C CYS A 179 -3.93 -2.12 3.09
N SER A 180 -3.76 -3.45 2.96
CA SER A 180 -4.06 -4.38 4.06
C SER A 180 -3.14 -4.19 5.26
N GLU A 181 -1.86 -3.90 5.02
CA GLU A 181 -0.86 -3.63 6.06
C GLU A 181 -1.13 -2.30 6.78
N ASN A 182 -1.64 -1.29 6.05
CA ASN A 182 -1.91 0.04 6.60
C ASN A 182 -3.40 0.28 6.92
N LYS A 183 -4.24 -0.76 6.93
CA LYS A 183 -5.71 -0.67 7.10
C LYS A 183 -6.15 0.10 8.34
N ALA A 184 -5.38 0.05 9.42
CA ALA A 184 -5.68 0.80 10.64
C ALA A 184 -5.43 2.32 10.49
N ALA A 185 -4.42 2.70 9.72
CA ALA A 185 -4.12 4.10 9.40
C ALA A 185 -5.10 4.64 8.33
N LEU A 186 -5.37 3.85 7.29
CA LEU A 186 -6.32 4.22 6.23
C LEU A 186 -7.74 4.44 6.76
N ARG A 187 -8.20 3.63 7.73
CA ARG A 187 -9.50 3.82 8.40
C ARG A 187 -9.60 5.14 9.18
N LYS A 188 -8.49 5.65 9.73
CA LYS A 188 -8.47 6.95 10.42
C LYS A 188 -8.51 8.12 9.44
N VAL A 189 -7.86 7.97 8.29
CA VAL A 189 -7.79 8.99 7.24
C VAL A 189 -9.03 8.95 6.31
N LYS A 190 -9.87 7.91 6.41
CA LYS A 190 -11.05 7.67 5.54
C LYS A 190 -10.70 7.78 4.04
N ASN A 191 -9.53 7.28 3.64
CA ASN A 191 -9.07 7.37 2.26
C ASN A 191 -9.77 6.30 1.38
N PRO A 192 -10.40 6.67 0.22
CA PRO A 192 -11.04 5.72 -0.69
C PRO A 192 -10.07 4.86 -1.53
N LEU A 193 -8.75 5.02 -1.38
CA LEU A 193 -7.75 4.28 -2.17
C LEU A 193 -7.94 2.76 -2.18
N GLU A 194 -8.38 2.15 -1.06
CA GLU A 194 -8.66 0.71 -1.03
C GLU A 194 -9.83 0.34 -1.95
N PHE A 195 -10.86 1.19 -2.03
CA PHE A 195 -11.99 1.01 -2.93
C PHE A 195 -11.55 1.20 -4.39
N ASP A 196 -10.82 2.27 -4.70
CA ASP A 196 -10.38 2.57 -6.07
C ASP A 196 -9.50 1.44 -6.66
N LEU A 197 -8.60 0.87 -5.86
CA LEU A 197 -7.76 -0.26 -6.27
C LEU A 197 -8.57 -1.54 -6.50
N ARG A 198 -9.55 -1.83 -5.62
CA ARG A 198 -10.43 -2.99 -5.78
C ARG A 198 -11.35 -2.84 -6.99
N LEU A 199 -11.80 -1.61 -7.27
CA LEU A 199 -12.57 -1.29 -8.46
C LEU A 199 -11.73 -1.47 -9.74
N GLN A 200 -10.47 -1.03 -9.74
CA GLN A 200 -9.57 -1.21 -10.87
C GLN A 200 -9.31 -2.71 -11.17
N GLU A 201 -9.06 -3.55 -10.15
CA GLU A 201 -8.93 -5.01 -10.38
C GLU A 201 -10.20 -5.60 -11.00
N PHE A 202 -11.38 -5.16 -10.54
CA PHE A 202 -12.65 -5.60 -11.10
C PHE A 202 -12.83 -5.16 -12.56
N ILE A 203 -12.40 -3.94 -12.92
CA ILE A 203 -12.43 -3.44 -14.29
C ILE A 203 -11.49 -4.26 -15.18
N GLU A 204 -10.28 -4.59 -14.72
CA GLU A 204 -9.33 -5.40 -15.50
C GLU A 204 -9.83 -6.86 -15.66
N LEU A 205 -10.43 -7.47 -14.62
CA LEU A 205 -11.08 -8.78 -14.73
C LEU A 205 -12.25 -8.76 -15.72
N SER A 206 -13.04 -7.67 -15.71
CA SER A 206 -14.14 -7.45 -16.66
C SER A 206 -13.63 -7.29 -18.10
N ARG A 207 -12.46 -6.66 -18.29
CA ARG A 207 -11.79 -6.50 -19.59
C ARG A 207 -11.27 -7.83 -20.14
N ILE A 208 -10.70 -8.69 -19.29
CA ILE A 208 -10.27 -10.05 -19.65
C ILE A 208 -11.46 -10.99 -19.90
N ARG A 209 -12.69 -10.56 -19.59
CA ARG A 209 -13.96 -11.31 -19.72
C ARG A 209 -14.00 -12.58 -18.87
N ASN A 210 -13.26 -12.63 -17.77
CA ASN A 210 -13.40 -13.69 -16.77
C ASN A 210 -14.57 -13.37 -15.84
N LEU A 211 -15.79 -13.57 -16.36
CA LEU A 211 -17.04 -13.17 -15.69
C LEU A 211 -17.25 -13.89 -14.34
N MET A 212 -16.85 -15.16 -14.24
CA MET A 212 -17.03 -15.93 -13.01
C MET A 212 -16.17 -15.40 -11.86
N GLU A 213 -14.89 -15.12 -12.12
CA GLU A 213 -13.99 -14.53 -11.13
C GLU A 213 -14.37 -13.09 -10.80
N ALA A 214 -14.77 -12.29 -11.80
CA ALA A 214 -15.22 -10.91 -11.57
C ALA A 214 -16.45 -10.84 -10.64
N ILE A 215 -17.45 -11.69 -10.84
CA ILE A 215 -18.65 -11.74 -9.98
C ILE A 215 -18.30 -12.22 -8.57
N ALA A 216 -17.44 -13.24 -8.44
CA ALA A 216 -16.98 -13.71 -7.13
C ALA A 216 -16.19 -12.61 -6.38
N TYR A 217 -15.35 -11.88 -7.10
CA TYR A 217 -14.57 -10.77 -6.56
C TYR A 217 -15.46 -9.60 -6.12
N GLN A 218 -16.45 -9.23 -6.93
CA GLN A 218 -17.43 -8.20 -6.61
C GLN A 218 -18.19 -8.53 -5.31
N LYS A 219 -18.67 -9.77 -5.20
CA LYS A 219 -19.39 -10.21 -4.00
C LYS A 219 -18.52 -10.21 -2.76
N LYS A 220 -17.23 -10.55 -2.89
CA LYS A 220 -16.34 -10.66 -1.73
C LYS A 220 -15.82 -9.31 -1.23
N TYR A 221 -15.49 -8.40 -2.15
CA TYR A 221 -14.80 -7.16 -1.79
C TYR A 221 -15.67 -5.92 -1.95
N LEU A 222 -16.52 -5.82 -2.99
CA LEU A 222 -17.26 -4.59 -3.29
C LEU A 222 -18.57 -4.42 -2.49
N ILE A 223 -19.15 -5.50 -1.93
CA ILE A 223 -20.40 -5.43 -1.13
C ILE A 223 -20.23 -4.51 0.09
N GLN A 224 -19.07 -4.52 0.76
CA GLN A 224 -18.84 -3.68 1.94
C GLN A 224 -18.83 -2.18 1.64
N TRP A 225 -18.74 -1.78 0.37
CA TRP A 225 -18.74 -0.39 -0.09
C TRP A 225 -20.01 -0.01 -0.86
N GLN A 226 -21.02 -0.89 -0.90
CA GLN A 226 -22.26 -0.65 -1.62
C GLN A 226 -23.01 0.58 -1.10
N ASP A 227 -23.03 0.81 0.21
CA ASP A 227 -23.73 1.95 0.81
C ASP A 227 -23.05 3.31 0.52
N THR A 228 -21.76 3.31 0.18
CA THR A 228 -20.98 4.55 -0.02
C THR A 228 -20.68 4.86 -1.48
N HIS A 229 -20.52 3.84 -2.33
CA HIS A 229 -20.09 3.99 -3.74
C HIS A 229 -20.97 3.18 -4.72
N SER A 230 -22.25 2.97 -4.40
CA SER A 230 -23.22 2.21 -5.22
C SER A 230 -23.21 2.60 -6.70
N ALA A 231 -23.15 3.90 -7.00
CA ALA A 231 -23.16 4.41 -8.39
C ALA A 231 -21.95 3.90 -9.20
N GLN A 232 -20.74 3.94 -8.63
CA GLN A 232 -19.52 3.50 -9.31
C GLN A 232 -19.47 1.98 -9.47
N ILE A 233 -19.98 1.24 -8.46
CA ILE A 233 -20.10 -0.22 -8.54
C ILE A 233 -21.09 -0.63 -9.63
N ASN A 234 -22.23 0.06 -9.72
CA ASN A 234 -23.24 -0.21 -10.74
C ASN A 234 -22.72 0.10 -12.15
N GLN A 235 -21.98 1.21 -12.33
CA GLN A 235 -21.33 1.54 -13.61
C GLN A 235 -20.30 0.47 -14.01
N ALA A 236 -19.48 0.01 -13.07
CA ALA A 236 -18.52 -1.05 -13.36
C ALA A 236 -19.23 -2.40 -13.63
N ALA A 237 -20.30 -2.72 -12.91
CA ALA A 237 -21.11 -3.92 -13.15
C ALA A 237 -21.79 -3.88 -14.52
N ALA A 238 -22.14 -2.69 -15.02
CA ALA A 238 -22.63 -2.53 -16.38
C ALA A 238 -21.59 -2.97 -17.42
N LEU A 239 -20.28 -2.80 -17.15
CA LEU A 239 -19.21 -3.30 -18.05
C LEU A 239 -19.17 -4.83 -18.16
N LEU A 240 -19.77 -5.58 -17.22
CA LEU A 240 -19.94 -7.03 -17.36
C LEU A 240 -21.01 -7.37 -18.40
N ALA A 241 -22.12 -6.62 -18.38
CA ALA A 241 -23.29 -6.83 -19.23
C ALA A 241 -23.12 -6.23 -20.65
N TYR A 242 -22.48 -5.06 -20.75
CA TYR A 242 -22.20 -4.38 -22.01
C TYR A 242 -20.80 -4.74 -22.49
N THR A 243 -20.71 -5.58 -23.51
CA THR A 243 -19.46 -5.76 -24.26
C THR A 243 -19.23 -4.53 -25.16
N PRO A 244 -17.98 -4.18 -25.48
CA PRO A 244 -17.70 -3.20 -26.54
C PRO A 244 -18.38 -3.57 -27.87
N ALA A 245 -18.74 -4.84 -28.07
CA ALA A 245 -19.48 -5.33 -29.24
C ALA A 245 -21.02 -5.18 -29.13
N THR A 246 -21.59 -5.13 -27.91
CA THR A 246 -23.05 -5.07 -27.69
C THR A 246 -23.58 -3.67 -27.39
N ALA A 247 -22.72 -2.66 -27.21
CA ALA A 247 -23.12 -1.26 -27.13
C ALA A 247 -23.77 -0.73 -28.44
N PHE A 248 -23.75 -1.53 -29.51
CA PHE A 248 -24.16 -1.12 -30.85
C PHE A 248 -25.43 -1.81 -31.37
N GLY A 249 -26.29 -2.43 -30.54
CA GLY A 249 -27.49 -3.11 -31.06
C GLY A 249 -28.37 -2.25 -32.00
N PRO A 250 -28.84 -1.07 -31.56
CA PRO A 250 -29.63 -0.17 -32.40
C PRO A 250 -28.79 0.57 -33.46
N TYR A 251 -27.56 0.96 -33.11
CA TYR A 251 -26.68 1.71 -34.02
C TYR A 251 -26.21 0.87 -35.19
N LYS A 252 -25.82 -0.38 -34.94
CA LYS A 252 -25.44 -1.37 -35.95
C LYS A 252 -26.64 -1.75 -36.83
N ALA A 253 -27.85 -1.83 -36.27
CA ALA A 253 -29.05 -2.05 -37.08
C ALA A 253 -29.35 -0.89 -38.04
N LEU A 254 -29.08 0.35 -37.63
CA LEU A 254 -29.21 1.54 -38.49
C LEU A 254 -28.07 1.63 -39.51
N GLU A 255 -26.85 1.23 -39.14
CA GLU A 255 -25.69 1.14 -40.03
C GLU A 255 -25.87 0.03 -41.09
N ASP A 256 -26.35 -1.15 -40.70
CA ASP A 256 -26.71 -2.26 -41.59
C ASP A 256 -27.90 -1.91 -42.53
N MET A 257 -28.76 -0.98 -42.10
CA MET A 257 -29.87 -0.46 -42.91
C MET A 257 -29.36 0.59 -43.90
N ALA A 258 -28.49 1.50 -43.47
CA ALA A 258 -27.83 2.48 -44.32
C ALA A 258 -26.95 1.80 -45.38
N ALA A 259 -26.19 0.77 -45.02
CA ALA A 259 -25.33 0.01 -45.93
C ALA A 259 -26.09 -0.73 -47.05
N ARG A 260 -27.37 -1.06 -46.81
CA ARG A 260 -28.24 -1.72 -47.81
C ARG A 260 -28.99 -0.75 -48.72
N ASN A 261 -29.08 0.53 -48.32
CA ASN A 261 -29.89 1.55 -48.98
C ASN A 261 -29.05 2.80 -49.31
N ASP A 262 -27.79 2.60 -49.73
CA ASP A 262 -26.86 3.66 -50.15
C ASP A 262 -26.76 4.85 -49.19
N GLY A 263 -26.65 4.58 -47.89
CA GLY A 263 -26.47 5.59 -46.84
C GLY A 263 -27.77 6.13 -46.23
N ILE A 264 -28.94 5.69 -46.71
CA ILE A 264 -30.25 6.20 -46.28
C ILE A 264 -30.90 5.27 -45.25
N VAL A 265 -31.27 5.83 -44.11
CA VAL A 265 -32.04 5.15 -43.06
C VAL A 265 -33.51 5.52 -43.19
N THR A 266 -34.39 4.50 -43.20
CA THR A 266 -35.85 4.70 -43.27
C THR A 266 -36.50 4.31 -41.95
N CYS A 267 -37.26 5.22 -41.35
CA CYS A 267 -38.02 4.93 -40.15
C CYS A 267 -39.20 3.99 -40.47
N PRO A 268 -39.30 2.80 -39.86
CA PRO A 268 -40.37 1.84 -40.16
C PRO A 268 -41.75 2.27 -39.64
N ARG A 269 -41.82 3.29 -38.76
CA ARG A 269 -43.08 3.77 -38.16
C ARG A 269 -43.64 5.01 -38.85
N THR A 270 -42.77 5.92 -39.31
CA THR A 270 -43.17 7.18 -39.95
C THR A 270 -42.92 7.18 -41.46
N GLY A 271 -42.15 6.22 -41.98
CA GLY A 271 -41.76 6.15 -43.39
C GLY A 271 -40.72 7.20 -43.80
N GLU A 272 -40.26 8.02 -42.86
CA GLU A 272 -39.34 9.13 -43.10
C GLU A 272 -37.93 8.62 -43.42
N ARG A 273 -37.29 9.21 -44.43
CA ARG A 273 -35.96 8.84 -44.91
C ARG A 273 -34.96 9.92 -44.56
N CYS A 274 -33.83 9.54 -43.99
CA CYS A 274 -32.77 10.45 -43.60
C CYS A 274 -31.40 9.85 -43.89
N ASP A 275 -30.44 10.69 -44.29
CA ASP A 275 -29.05 10.25 -44.44
C ASP A 275 -28.44 9.92 -43.08
N PHE A 276 -27.68 8.83 -43.02
CA PHE A 276 -27.05 8.36 -41.80
C PHE A 276 -26.15 9.43 -41.15
N GLU A 277 -25.49 10.27 -41.95
CA GLU A 277 -24.62 11.36 -41.45
C GLU A 277 -25.38 12.44 -40.67
N ASN A 278 -26.68 12.61 -40.94
CA ASN A 278 -27.52 13.61 -40.29
C ASN A 278 -28.12 13.10 -38.96
N LEU A 279 -27.95 11.82 -38.62
CA LEU A 279 -28.45 11.24 -37.38
C LEU A 279 -27.56 11.65 -36.19
N ARG A 280 -28.13 12.41 -35.25
CA ARG A 280 -27.46 12.75 -33.98
C ARG A 280 -27.82 11.75 -32.89
N LYS A 281 -26.81 11.30 -32.13
CA LYS A 281 -27.01 10.46 -30.94
C LYS A 281 -27.72 11.28 -29.86
N VAL A 282 -28.99 11.00 -29.63
CA VAL A 282 -29.74 11.50 -28.47
C VAL A 282 -29.82 10.38 -27.45
N PHE A 283 -29.16 10.55 -26.31
CA PHE A 283 -29.40 9.71 -25.14
C PHE A 283 -30.66 10.23 -24.45
N VAL A 284 -31.75 9.48 -24.55
CA VAL A 284 -32.93 9.72 -23.71
C VAL A 284 -32.67 8.98 -22.40
N SER A 285 -32.59 9.72 -21.29
CA SER A 285 -32.52 9.17 -19.91
C SER A 285 -33.82 8.51 -19.50
#